data_AF-A0A9P6GEV7-F1
#
_entry.id   AF-A0A9P6GEV7-F1
#
_cell.length_a   1.000
_cell.length_b   1.000
_cell.length_c   1.000
_cell.angle_alpha   90.00
_cell.angle_beta   90.00
_cell.angle_gamma   90.00
#
_symmetry.space_group_name_H-M   'P 1'
#
loop_
_entity.id
_entity.type
_entity.pdbx_description
1 polymer ?
#
loop_
_entity_poly.entity_id
_entity_poly.type
_entity_poly.pdbx_seq_one_letter_code
_entity_poly.pdbx_strand_id
1 'polypeptide(L)'
;MGSEKKRKRQEQGGERPSKKAAIAPVQGNVQVEYVDNDEMLGPIIVSTPGLKFPSQITFKSYKRTKLLPEGSHTDLLLQSSDHSRLDYLAREEKDGSAESRLKDYIGVYDPATGKMQLMPVKRVTLRSSLRSEAEELHNRQARIEAAQSTFTAKRHALAAEFGSKRSRKAIENMTQNAIQRGDVAKDEGIAENVLQGMSGATAAMPTSEELAAAVDESKPRPKANIAAEYPIDVYTVDNVAGKELMALIEVSDWVSASEAGTGVEVRSRFVAKRISKLVKNKQYQKLKLLRFILLCVKLNDIAKPGRGAKKIPPKGKFETAMGDDVPAALGNTIRRKFASETNELPRWNIDNMMTHACAAALMVDDFEVDVNDLREDFKIENKQIKQYFSELGCRLNVPTEADRNKLKITKAESNSHTIAKLRLPLKFPTLRRGPPKGR
;
A
#
# COMPACT_ATOMS: atom_id res chain seq x y z
N MET A 1 37.17 48.96 -4.14
CA MET A 1 38.18 49.50 -3.21
C MET A 1 37.43 50.30 -2.16
N GLY A 2 37.38 50.02 -0.86
CA GLY A 2 38.19 49.20 0.01
C GLY A 2 38.35 49.99 1.32
N SER A 3 37.60 49.64 2.37
CA SER A 3 38.08 49.57 3.77
C SER A 3 36.92 49.36 4.76
N GLU A 4 36.85 48.13 5.29
CA GLU A 4 36.08 47.76 6.47
C GLU A 4 36.64 48.45 7.73
N LYS A 5 35.75 48.86 8.65
CA LYS A 5 36.08 49.01 10.08
C LYS A 5 34.85 48.74 10.97
N LYS A 6 34.81 47.54 11.54
CA LYS A 6 33.94 47.11 12.66
C LYS A 6 34.31 47.88 13.95
N ARG A 7 33.34 48.53 14.62
CA ARG A 7 33.31 48.82 16.09
C ARG A 7 31.83 48.97 16.51
N LYS A 8 31.26 48.04 17.28
CA LYS A 8 31.25 47.83 18.75
C LYS A 8 29.87 48.28 19.30
N ARG A 9 28.99 47.30 19.53
CA ARG A 9 27.61 47.50 20.05
C ARG A 9 27.67 47.91 21.51
N GLN A 10 26.98 48.99 21.82
CA GLN A 10 26.86 49.63 23.14
C GLN A 10 26.15 48.70 24.13
N GLU A 11 26.77 48.47 25.29
CA GLU A 11 26.08 47.98 26.48
C GLU A 11 25.24 49.12 27.06
N GLN A 12 23.93 48.94 27.17
CA GLN A 12 23.09 49.76 28.03
C GLN A 12 22.63 48.89 29.20
N GLY A 13 23.07 49.28 30.39
CA GLY A 13 22.68 48.70 31.66
C GLY A 13 21.20 48.92 31.94
N GLY A 14 20.55 47.83 32.31
CA GLY A 14 19.27 47.83 33.00
C GLY A 14 19.37 46.85 34.16
N GLU A 15 19.34 47.36 35.38
CA GLU A 15 19.35 46.58 36.63
C GLU A 15 18.21 45.56 36.63
N ARG A 16 18.54 44.30 36.90
CA ARG A 16 17.53 43.25 37.14
C ARG A 16 17.11 43.31 38.62
N PRO A 17 15.80 43.30 38.93
CA PRO A 17 15.33 43.39 40.31
C PRO A 17 15.72 42.13 41.10
N SER A 18 16.41 42.33 42.23
CA SER A 18 16.85 41.26 43.12
C SER A 18 15.65 40.62 43.81
N LYS A 19 15.55 39.31 43.65
CA LYS A 19 14.59 38.45 44.34
C LYS A 19 14.89 38.53 45.85
N LYS A 20 13.93 39.00 46.66
CA LYS A 20 14.05 39.02 48.13
C LYS A 20 14.40 37.61 48.63
N ALA A 21 15.60 37.45 49.18
CA ALA A 21 16.03 36.22 49.85
C ALA A 21 15.25 36.08 51.17
N ALA A 22 14.58 34.94 51.36
CA ALA A 22 13.78 34.63 52.55
C ALA A 22 14.64 34.18 53.76
N ILE A 23 15.96 34.30 53.68
CA ILE A 23 16.91 33.95 54.73
C ILE A 23 17.89 35.11 54.85
N ALA A 24 18.02 35.68 56.04
CA ALA A 24 18.95 36.78 56.31
C ALA A 24 20.38 36.36 55.93
N PRO A 25 21.17 37.21 55.25
CA PRO A 25 22.54 36.89 54.91
C PRO A 25 23.36 36.84 56.20
N VAL A 26 23.84 35.65 56.56
CA VAL A 26 24.74 35.46 57.70
C VAL A 26 26.07 36.14 57.37
N GLN A 27 26.43 37.16 58.13
CA GLN A 27 27.76 37.77 58.13
C GLN A 27 28.68 36.96 59.06
N GLY A 28 29.69 36.28 58.51
CA GLY A 28 30.75 35.62 59.30
C GLY A 28 31.27 34.33 58.67
N ASN A 29 32.52 33.97 58.97
CA ASN A 29 33.13 32.70 58.57
C ASN A 29 32.39 31.53 59.24
N VAL A 30 31.70 30.71 58.46
CA VAL A 30 30.98 29.51 58.94
C VAL A 30 31.98 28.37 59.12
N GLN A 31 31.99 27.74 60.30
CA GLN A 31 32.77 26.51 60.52
C GLN A 31 32.03 25.34 59.89
N VAL A 32 32.69 24.66 58.94
CA VAL A 32 32.15 23.52 58.21
C VAL A 32 32.68 22.24 58.82
N GLU A 33 31.78 21.41 59.34
CA GLU A 33 32.10 20.09 59.89
C GLU A 33 31.58 19.01 58.93
N TYR A 34 32.48 18.15 58.46
CA TYR A 34 32.13 17.01 57.62
C TYR A 34 31.77 15.83 58.52
N VAL A 35 30.50 15.43 58.49
CA VAL A 35 29.99 14.28 59.26
C VAL A 35 29.88 13.11 58.30
N ASP A 36 30.76 12.11 58.46
CA ASP A 36 30.68 10.88 57.68
C ASP A 36 29.53 10.02 58.20
N ASN A 37 28.62 9.65 57.31
CA ASN A 37 27.44 8.89 57.67
C ASN A 37 27.63 7.43 57.29
N ASP A 38 28.32 6.69 58.17
CA ASP A 38 28.51 5.25 58.05
C ASP A 38 27.29 4.44 58.54
N GLU A 39 26.30 5.09 59.14
CA GLU A 39 25.08 4.44 59.60
C GLU A 39 24.10 4.18 58.45
N MET A 40 23.49 2.98 58.51
CA MET A 40 22.91 2.24 57.38
C MET A 40 21.83 2.95 56.54
N LEU A 41 21.20 4.01 57.05
CA LEU A 41 20.19 4.82 56.36
C LEU A 41 20.26 6.28 56.85
N GLY A 42 21.25 7.02 56.35
CA GLY A 42 21.20 8.49 56.40
C GLY A 42 19.98 9.06 55.66
N PRO A 43 19.72 10.37 55.74
CA PRO A 43 18.70 10.98 54.91
C PRO A 43 18.99 10.72 53.43
N ILE A 44 17.95 10.45 52.67
CA ILE A 44 18.01 10.14 51.25
C ILE A 44 17.24 11.21 50.49
N ILE A 45 17.82 11.72 49.41
CA ILE A 45 17.13 12.66 48.53
C ILE A 45 16.33 11.84 47.53
N VAL A 46 15.01 11.97 47.56
CA VAL A 46 14.12 11.30 46.61
C VAL A 46 13.64 12.30 45.57
N SER A 47 14.01 12.09 44.31
CA SER A 47 13.45 12.82 43.18
C SER A 47 12.11 12.19 42.78
N THR A 48 11.05 12.98 42.77
CA THR A 48 9.68 12.55 42.43
C THR A 48 9.18 13.28 41.18
N PRO A 49 9.68 12.94 39.99
CA PRO A 49 9.26 13.59 38.75
C PRO A 49 7.77 13.31 38.48
N GLY A 50 6.94 14.35 38.63
CA GLY A 50 5.51 14.30 38.29
C GLY A 50 4.60 13.60 39.30
N LEU A 51 5.09 13.27 40.50
CA LEU A 51 4.33 12.56 41.54
C LEU A 51 4.02 13.46 42.74
N LYS A 52 2.74 13.56 43.13
CA LYS A 52 2.34 14.12 44.43
C LYS A 52 2.28 12.99 45.44
N PHE A 53 3.20 13.01 46.40
CA PHE A 53 3.34 11.94 47.38
C PHE A 53 2.32 12.10 48.52
N PRO A 54 1.54 11.04 48.87
CA PRO A 54 0.73 11.06 50.08
C PRO A 54 1.65 10.93 51.30
N SER A 55 1.43 11.74 52.32
CA SER A 55 2.35 11.96 53.45
C SER A 55 2.56 10.76 54.40
N GLN A 56 1.97 9.59 54.12
CA GLN A 56 1.93 8.43 55.04
C GLN A 56 2.27 7.10 54.34
N ILE A 57 3.34 7.06 53.54
CA ILE A 57 3.84 5.80 52.96
C ILE A 57 5.13 5.40 53.65
N THR A 58 5.26 4.13 54.01
CA THR A 58 6.50 3.56 54.53
C THR A 58 7.28 2.86 53.43
N PHE A 59 8.59 3.04 53.38
CA PHE A 59 9.47 2.40 52.41
C PHE A 59 10.30 1.30 53.07
N LYS A 60 10.32 0.12 52.46
CA LYS A 60 11.27 -0.94 52.79
C LYS A 60 12.56 -0.70 52.03
N SER A 61 13.66 -0.57 52.76
CA SER A 61 14.98 -0.36 52.19
C SER A 61 15.72 -1.67 51.97
N TYR A 62 16.27 -1.84 50.78
CA TYR A 62 17.12 -2.95 50.39
C TYR A 62 18.47 -2.41 49.92
N LYS A 63 19.56 -3.03 50.38
CA LYS A 63 20.94 -2.65 50.03
C LYS A 63 21.59 -3.78 49.25
N ARG A 64 22.21 -3.46 48.12
CA ARG A 64 23.02 -4.40 47.35
C ARG A 64 24.44 -3.86 47.20
N THR A 65 25.39 -4.52 47.85
CA THR A 65 26.82 -4.21 47.68
C THR A 65 27.39 -5.03 46.53
N LYS A 66 27.96 -4.36 45.54
CA LYS A 66 28.73 -4.99 44.45
C LYS A 66 30.21 -4.68 44.67
N LEU A 67 31.03 -5.72 44.74
CA LEU A 67 32.48 -5.60 44.79
C LEU A 67 32.99 -5.50 43.35
N LEU A 68 33.46 -4.31 42.95
CA LEU A 68 34.12 -4.11 41.65
C LEU A 68 35.64 -3.92 41.89
N PRO A 69 36.48 -4.12 40.84
CA PRO A 69 37.93 -3.98 40.95
C PRO A 69 38.40 -2.59 41.44
N GLU A 70 37.60 -1.55 41.25
CA GLU A 70 37.91 -0.16 41.63
C GLU A 70 37.28 0.29 42.97
N GLY A 71 36.60 -0.61 43.68
CA GLY A 71 35.99 -0.34 44.99
C GLY A 71 34.62 -0.98 45.22
N SER A 72 34.09 -0.88 46.45
CA SER A 72 32.76 -1.38 46.80
C SER A 72 31.67 -0.36 46.43
N HIS A 73 30.75 -0.71 45.53
CA HIS A 73 29.59 0.12 45.22
C HIS A 73 28.36 -0.38 45.97
N THR A 74 27.67 0.49 46.68
CA THR A 74 26.42 0.15 47.39
C THR A 74 25.24 0.73 46.62
N ASP A 75 24.39 -0.12 46.04
CA ASP A 75 23.14 0.29 45.40
C ASP A 75 22.02 0.26 46.46
N LEU A 76 21.26 1.36 46.59
CA LEU A 76 20.07 1.42 47.44
C LEU A 76 18.79 1.24 46.60
N LEU A 77 17.89 0.39 47.08
CA LEU A 77 16.55 0.19 46.53
C LEU A 77 15.51 0.43 47.63
N LEU A 78 14.59 1.36 47.40
CA LEU A 78 13.45 1.57 48.29
C LEU A 78 12.20 1.06 47.60
N GLN A 79 11.46 0.17 48.25
CA GLN A 79 10.21 -0.37 47.73
C GLN A 79 9.07 -0.12 48.72
N SER A 80 7.93 0.34 48.23
CA SER A 80 6.70 0.40 49.01
C SER A 80 5.53 -0.15 48.21
N SER A 81 4.72 -0.97 48.86
CA SER A 81 3.47 -1.53 48.34
C SER A 81 2.26 -1.12 49.20
N ASP A 82 2.42 -0.07 50.02
CA ASP A 82 1.39 0.36 50.99
C ASP A 82 0.13 0.91 50.28
N HIS A 83 0.25 1.35 49.03
CA HIS A 83 -0.89 1.83 48.27
C HIS A 83 -1.66 0.67 47.60
N SER A 84 -2.99 0.74 47.61
CA SER A 84 -3.87 -0.36 47.15
C SER A 84 -3.73 -0.71 45.67
N ARG A 85 -3.32 0.26 44.84
CA ARG A 85 -3.23 0.10 43.36
C ARG A 85 -1.84 0.36 42.78
N LEU A 86 -0.93 0.95 43.56
CA LEU A 86 0.34 1.46 43.06
C LEU A 86 1.47 0.85 43.89
N ASP A 87 2.50 0.39 43.20
CA ASP A 87 3.75 0.02 43.83
C ASP A 87 4.78 1.11 43.51
N TYR A 88 5.50 1.53 44.54
CA TYR A 88 6.52 2.56 44.45
C TYR A 88 7.89 1.91 44.52
N LEU A 89 8.74 2.23 43.54
CA LEU A 89 10.11 1.77 43.48
C LEU A 89 11.04 2.97 43.31
N ALA A 90 11.92 3.16 44.28
CA ALA A 90 12.97 4.16 44.24
C ALA A 90 14.32 3.48 44.03
N ARG A 91 15.04 3.91 42.98
CA ARG A 91 16.37 3.39 42.65
C ARG A 91 17.27 4.56 42.24
N GLU A 92 18.57 4.40 42.47
CA GLU A 92 19.58 5.26 41.87
C GLU A 92 19.52 5.14 40.33
N GLU A 93 19.09 6.20 39.66
CA GLU A 93 18.96 6.26 38.20
C GLU A 93 20.28 6.79 37.62
N LYS A 94 20.94 5.98 36.78
CA LYS A 94 22.22 6.32 36.14
C LYS A 94 21.98 6.61 34.66
N ASP A 95 21.43 7.77 34.36
CA ASP A 95 21.07 8.17 32.98
C ASP A 95 22.28 8.54 32.10
N GLY A 96 23.52 8.30 32.56
CA GLY A 96 24.74 8.64 31.83
C GLY A 96 25.00 10.15 31.70
N SER A 97 24.13 10.99 32.25
CA SER A 97 24.28 12.45 32.32
C SER A 97 25.40 12.85 33.28
N ALA A 98 25.91 14.08 33.15
CA ALA A 98 26.94 14.62 34.05
C ALA A 98 26.47 14.63 35.52
N GLU A 99 25.18 14.85 35.77
CA GLU A 99 24.57 14.81 37.10
C GLU A 99 24.53 13.42 37.74
N SER A 100 24.57 12.35 36.92
CA SER A 100 24.62 10.97 37.43
C SER A 100 25.97 10.63 38.09
N ARG A 101 27.01 11.44 37.87
CA ARG A 101 28.36 11.27 38.46
C ARG A 101 28.61 12.19 39.65
N LEU A 102 27.67 13.07 39.99
CA LEU A 102 27.80 13.98 41.12
C LEU A 102 27.46 13.28 42.44
N LYS A 103 28.12 13.71 43.51
CA LYS A 103 27.78 13.32 44.89
C LYS A 103 26.98 14.45 45.51
N ASP A 104 25.81 14.12 46.03
CA ASP A 104 24.94 15.09 46.69
C ASP A 104 25.26 15.17 48.18
N TYR A 105 25.19 16.37 48.76
CA TYR A 105 25.44 16.63 50.17
C TYR A 105 24.29 17.45 50.76
N ILE A 106 23.86 17.10 51.96
CA ILE A 106 22.92 17.91 52.74
C ILE A 106 23.70 18.71 53.77
N GLY A 107 23.47 20.02 53.78
CA GLY A 107 23.98 20.93 54.79
C GLY A 107 22.90 21.29 55.81
N VAL A 108 23.13 21.00 57.09
CA VAL A 108 22.31 21.50 58.20
C VAL A 108 23.07 22.66 58.83
N TYR A 109 22.50 23.85 58.73
CA TYR A 109 23.07 25.07 59.30
C TYR A 109 22.30 25.45 60.55
N ASP A 110 23.01 25.55 61.67
CA ASP A 110 22.46 26.07 62.92
C ASP A 110 22.85 27.55 63.09
N PRO A 111 21.89 28.48 62.98
CA PRO A 111 22.17 29.91 63.06
C PRO A 111 22.62 30.37 64.45
N ALA A 112 22.32 29.62 65.52
CA ALA A 112 22.71 29.98 66.88
C ALA A 112 24.19 29.66 67.16
N THR A 113 24.72 28.59 66.58
CA THR A 113 26.10 28.14 66.80
C THR A 113 27.05 28.51 65.67
N GLY A 114 26.53 28.96 64.52
CA GLY A 114 27.34 29.32 63.35
C GLY A 114 28.05 28.13 62.69
N LYS A 115 27.65 26.90 63.02
CA LYS A 115 28.21 25.66 62.50
C LYS A 115 27.36 25.11 61.36
N MET A 116 28.02 24.64 60.31
CA MET A 116 27.38 23.95 59.19
C MET A 116 27.87 22.50 59.14
N GLN A 117 26.96 21.56 59.35
CA GLN A 117 27.23 20.14 59.22
C GLN A 117 26.93 19.70 57.79
N LEU A 118 27.93 19.19 57.09
CA LEU A 118 27.80 18.62 55.76
C LEU A 118 27.79 17.09 55.86
N MET A 119 26.80 16.48 55.23
CA MET A 119 26.62 15.03 55.21
C MET A 119 26.39 14.51 53.79
N PRO A 120 27.13 13.47 53.34
CA PRO A 120 26.93 12.86 52.03
C PRO A 120 25.57 12.15 51.98
N VAL A 121 24.84 12.33 50.89
CA VAL A 121 23.50 11.75 50.71
C VAL A 121 23.36 11.12 49.32
N LYS A 122 22.64 10.00 49.28
CA LYS A 122 22.28 9.33 48.03
C LYS A 122 21.00 9.92 47.47
N ARG A 123 21.00 10.14 46.16
CA ARG A 123 19.83 10.55 45.39
C ARG A 123 19.22 9.36 44.67
N VAL A 124 17.92 9.13 44.90
CA VAL A 124 17.14 8.06 44.26
C VAL A 124 15.94 8.65 43.53
N THR A 125 15.58 8.11 42.37
CA THR A 125 14.37 8.51 41.65
C THR A 125 13.23 7.56 41.98
N LEU A 126 12.10 8.09 42.43
CA LEU A 126 10.88 7.33 42.69
C LEU A 126 10.05 7.19 41.41
N ARG A 127 9.67 5.95 41.07
CA ARG A 127 8.71 5.65 40.01
C ARG A 127 7.54 4.87 40.61
N SER A 128 6.33 5.14 40.11
CA SER A 128 5.14 4.36 40.44
C SER A 128 4.79 3.44 39.28
N SER A 129 4.56 2.16 39.55
CA SER A 129 3.98 1.21 38.60
C SER A 129 2.59 0.80 39.06
N LEU A 130 1.66 0.63 38.12
CA LEU A 130 0.34 0.10 38.40
C LEU A 130 0.43 -1.42 38.62
N ARG A 131 -0.15 -1.94 39.71
CA ARG A 131 -0.01 -3.36 40.08
C ARG A 131 -0.55 -4.31 39.01
N SER A 132 -1.68 -3.96 38.38
CA SER A 132 -2.28 -4.77 37.31
C SER A 132 -1.37 -4.87 36.07
N GLU A 133 -0.70 -3.78 35.71
CA GLU A 133 0.19 -3.76 34.55
C GLU A 133 1.47 -4.56 34.81
N ALA A 134 2.00 -4.48 36.04
CA ALA A 134 3.17 -5.26 36.45
C ALA A 134 2.88 -6.78 36.48
N GLU A 135 1.71 -7.18 36.97
CA GLU A 135 1.28 -8.59 37.00
C GLU A 135 0.99 -9.13 35.60
N GLU A 136 0.35 -8.34 34.73
CA GLU A 136 0.12 -8.73 33.32
C GLU A 136 1.43 -8.89 32.55
N LEU A 137 2.37 -7.97 32.72
CA LEU A 137 3.70 -8.08 32.11
C LEU A 137 4.46 -9.29 32.63
N HIS A 138 4.44 -9.55 33.94
CA HIS A 138 5.11 -10.72 34.51
C HIS A 138 4.51 -12.04 34.00
N ASN A 139 3.19 -12.13 33.95
CA ASN A 139 2.49 -13.29 33.40
C ASN A 139 2.76 -13.48 31.90
N ARG A 140 2.85 -12.37 31.14
CA ARG A 140 3.22 -12.41 29.72
C ARG A 140 4.66 -12.92 29.54
N GLN A 141 5.59 -12.43 30.35
CA GLN A 141 6.99 -12.85 30.32
C GLN A 141 7.14 -14.35 30.64
N ALA A 142 6.46 -14.83 31.69
CA ALA A 142 6.49 -16.23 32.09
C ALA A 142 5.91 -17.16 31.01
N ARG A 143 4.86 -16.73 30.29
CA ARG A 143 4.30 -17.47 29.15
C ARG A 143 5.28 -17.55 27.98
N ILE A 144 5.98 -16.46 27.68
CA ILE A 144 7.00 -16.41 26.62
C ILE A 144 8.18 -17.33 26.96
N GLU A 145 8.65 -17.30 28.21
CA GLU A 145 9.74 -18.16 28.68
C GLU A 145 9.36 -19.64 28.68
N ALA A 146 8.11 -19.97 29.05
CA ALA A 146 7.58 -21.32 28.98
C ALA A 146 7.47 -21.83 27.52
N ALA A 147 7.02 -20.98 26.59
CA ALA A 147 6.93 -21.31 25.16
C ALA A 147 8.32 -21.51 24.51
N GLN A 148 9.31 -20.72 24.92
CA GLN A 148 10.70 -20.83 24.45
C GLN A 148 11.50 -21.97 25.11
N SER A 149 10.93 -22.67 26.10
CA SER A 149 11.64 -23.69 26.87
C SER A 149 11.80 -25.03 26.12
N THR A 150 11.00 -25.29 25.08
CA THR A 150 11.13 -26.52 24.30
C THR A 150 12.47 -26.55 23.56
N PHE A 151 13.25 -27.62 23.79
CA PHE A 151 14.58 -27.81 23.19
C PHE A 151 14.56 -27.66 21.65
N THR A 152 13.46 -28.04 21.04
CA THR A 152 13.17 -27.88 19.61
C THR A 152 13.09 -26.39 19.21
N ALA A 153 12.37 -25.54 19.95
CA ALA A 153 12.28 -24.12 19.66
C ALA A 153 13.64 -23.41 19.76
N LYS A 154 14.44 -23.74 20.78
CA LYS A 154 15.81 -23.20 20.93
C LYS A 154 16.72 -23.60 19.77
N ARG A 155 16.61 -24.84 19.30
CA ARG A 155 17.38 -25.33 18.14
C ARG A 155 16.93 -24.69 16.83
N HIS A 156 15.62 -24.44 16.65
CA HIS A 156 15.10 -23.72 15.49
C HIS A 156 15.52 -22.25 15.49
N ALA A 157 15.51 -21.57 16.65
CA ALA A 157 15.97 -20.19 16.79
C ALA A 157 17.45 -20.04 16.43
N LEU A 158 18.33 -20.89 16.98
CA LEU A 158 19.75 -20.88 16.64
C LEU A 158 20.01 -21.17 15.16
N ALA A 159 19.25 -22.09 14.56
CA ALA A 159 19.37 -22.42 13.14
C ALA A 159 18.74 -21.37 12.21
N ALA A 160 17.80 -20.56 12.69
CA ALA A 160 17.24 -19.41 11.98
C ALA A 160 18.24 -18.24 11.96
N GLU A 161 18.94 -17.98 13.07
CA GLU A 161 19.90 -16.88 13.18
C GLU A 161 21.26 -17.21 12.56
N PHE A 162 21.79 -18.42 12.81
CA PHE A 162 23.17 -18.79 12.44
C PHE A 162 23.25 -19.91 11.40
N GLY A 163 22.12 -20.43 10.91
CA GLY A 163 22.10 -21.54 9.96
C GLY A 163 22.43 -21.14 8.52
N SER A 164 22.94 -22.11 7.76
CA SER A 164 23.10 -22.03 6.30
C SER A 164 21.77 -21.68 5.59
N LYS A 165 21.83 -21.11 4.38
CA LYS A 165 20.64 -20.79 3.58
C LYS A 165 19.71 -22.00 3.40
N ARG A 166 20.28 -23.21 3.29
CA ARG A 166 19.52 -24.46 3.15
C ARG A 166 18.77 -24.84 4.44
N SER A 167 19.41 -24.71 5.60
CA SER A 167 18.79 -24.99 6.90
C SER A 167 17.69 -23.99 7.24
N ARG A 168 17.88 -22.70 6.93
CA ARG A 168 16.84 -21.68 7.12
C ARG A 168 15.59 -21.97 6.30
N LYS A 169 15.77 -22.28 5.00
CA LYS A 169 14.66 -22.65 4.11
C LYS A 169 13.95 -23.94 4.53
N ALA A 170 14.66 -24.91 5.11
CA ALA A 170 14.04 -26.13 5.61
C ALA A 170 13.13 -25.88 6.82
N ILE A 171 13.55 -25.00 7.74
CA ILE A 171 12.74 -24.59 8.90
C ILE A 171 11.54 -23.76 8.43
N GLU A 172 11.74 -22.86 7.47
CA GLU A 172 10.66 -22.04 6.88
C GLU A 172 9.62 -22.92 6.17
N ASN A 173 10.03 -23.93 5.40
CA ASN A 173 9.10 -24.87 4.77
C ASN A 173 8.36 -25.74 5.80
N MET A 174 9.05 -26.21 6.85
CA MET A 174 8.44 -27.03 7.89
C MET A 174 7.37 -26.24 8.67
N THR A 175 7.67 -24.97 8.98
CA THR A 175 6.73 -24.06 9.65
C THR A 175 5.57 -23.64 8.74
N GLN A 176 5.83 -23.31 7.47
CA GLN A 176 4.75 -23.04 6.49
C GLN A 176 3.80 -24.23 6.33
N ASN A 177 4.33 -25.46 6.33
CA ASN A 177 3.51 -26.67 6.26
C ASN A 177 2.69 -26.89 7.54
N ALA A 178 3.21 -26.53 8.72
CA ALA A 178 2.47 -26.60 9.97
C ALA A 178 1.30 -25.59 10.01
N ILE A 179 1.53 -24.36 9.55
CA ILE A 179 0.51 -23.31 9.46
C ILE A 179 -0.59 -23.70 8.46
N GLN A 180 -0.23 -24.26 7.30
CA GLN A 180 -1.21 -24.72 6.30
C GLN A 180 -2.09 -25.89 6.77
N ARG A 181 -1.62 -26.67 7.76
CA ARG A 181 -2.36 -27.82 8.32
C ARG A 181 -3.30 -27.44 9.47
N GLY A 182 -3.30 -26.19 9.93
CA GLY A 182 -4.20 -25.72 10.98
C GLY A 182 -3.91 -26.28 12.38
N ASP A 183 -2.74 -26.90 12.60
CA ASP A 183 -2.34 -27.50 13.88
C ASP A 183 -1.66 -26.45 14.79
N VAL A 184 -2.32 -25.28 14.94
CA VAL A 184 -1.75 -24.07 15.56
C VAL A 184 -1.70 -24.16 17.09
N ALA A 185 -2.34 -25.19 17.68
CA ALA A 185 -2.45 -25.31 19.14
C ALA A 185 -1.14 -25.73 19.85
N LYS A 186 -0.07 -26.06 19.13
CA LYS A 186 1.21 -26.50 19.73
C LYS A 186 2.42 -25.58 19.47
N ASP A 187 2.27 -24.52 18.68
CA ASP A 187 3.42 -23.74 18.20
C ASP A 187 3.14 -22.21 18.07
N GLU A 188 2.34 -21.65 18.98
CA GLU A 188 1.99 -20.22 18.98
C GLU A 188 3.22 -19.29 19.06
N GLY A 189 4.26 -19.67 19.81
CA GLY A 189 5.47 -18.85 19.97
C GLY A 189 6.35 -18.76 18.71
N ILE A 190 6.27 -19.75 17.81
CA ILE A 190 6.99 -19.73 16.52
C ILE A 190 6.20 -18.91 15.51
N ALA A 191 4.86 -18.98 15.56
CA ALA A 191 3.99 -18.17 14.72
C ALA A 191 4.12 -16.67 15.05
N GLU A 192 4.22 -16.28 16.32
CA GLU A 192 4.31 -14.87 16.72
C GLU A 192 5.65 -14.22 16.33
N ASN A 193 6.79 -14.91 16.52
CA ASN A 193 8.11 -14.40 16.10
C ASN A 193 8.24 -14.29 14.57
N VAL A 194 7.60 -15.18 13.81
CA VAL A 194 7.54 -15.08 12.35
C VAL A 194 6.53 -14.03 11.91
N LEU A 195 5.39 -13.87 12.58
CA LEU A 195 4.43 -12.78 12.34
C LEU A 195 5.07 -11.42 12.61
N GLN A 196 5.95 -11.30 13.61
CA GLN A 196 6.67 -10.07 13.91
C GLN A 196 7.80 -9.82 12.88
N GLY A 197 8.50 -10.86 12.43
CA GLY A 197 9.43 -10.78 11.29
C GLY A 197 8.73 -10.48 9.95
N MET A 198 7.51 -10.94 9.77
CA MET A 198 6.63 -10.63 8.64
C MET A 198 5.96 -9.27 8.82
N SER A 199 5.79 -8.73 10.04
CA SER A 199 5.15 -7.42 10.27
C SER A 199 5.92 -6.28 9.59
N GLY A 200 7.25 -6.39 9.54
CA GLY A 200 8.13 -5.51 8.76
C GLY A 200 8.01 -5.69 7.24
N ALA A 201 7.54 -6.85 6.77
CA ALA A 201 7.31 -7.17 5.36
C ALA A 201 5.83 -7.00 4.92
N THR A 202 4.88 -6.99 5.85
CA THR A 202 3.45 -6.77 5.58
C THR A 202 3.13 -5.30 5.37
N ALA A 203 3.94 -4.38 5.88
CA ALA A 203 3.85 -2.96 5.53
C ALA A 203 4.18 -2.69 4.05
N ALA A 204 4.85 -3.63 3.38
CA ALA A 204 5.16 -3.59 1.95
C ALA A 204 4.23 -4.48 1.09
N MET A 205 3.23 -5.14 1.69
CA MET A 205 2.23 -5.86 0.90
C MET A 205 1.19 -4.87 0.38
N PRO A 206 0.97 -4.80 -0.95
CA PRO A 206 -0.15 -4.04 -1.51
C PRO A 206 -1.44 -4.55 -0.88
N THR A 207 -2.30 -3.62 -0.45
CA THR A 207 -3.62 -3.96 0.05
C THR A 207 -4.38 -4.79 -1.00
N SER A 208 -5.37 -5.59 -0.59
CA SER A 208 -6.13 -6.42 -1.55
C SER A 208 -6.79 -5.59 -2.66
N GLU A 209 -7.06 -4.31 -2.41
CA GLU A 209 -7.61 -3.36 -3.37
C GLU A 209 -6.52 -2.83 -4.32
N GLU A 210 -5.34 -2.46 -3.81
CA GLU A 210 -4.20 -2.05 -4.63
C GLU A 210 -3.69 -3.20 -5.52
N LEU A 211 -3.66 -4.42 -5.00
CA LEU A 211 -3.30 -5.60 -5.79
C LEU A 211 -4.35 -5.88 -6.88
N ALA A 212 -5.64 -5.73 -6.54
CA ALA A 212 -6.72 -5.85 -7.52
C ALA A 212 -6.63 -4.76 -8.58
N ALA A 213 -6.34 -3.52 -8.21
CA ALA A 213 -6.16 -2.39 -9.13
C ALA A 213 -4.94 -2.57 -10.03
N ALA A 214 -3.80 -3.04 -9.50
CA ALA A 214 -2.61 -3.32 -10.29
C ALA A 214 -2.84 -4.46 -11.29
N VAL A 215 -3.52 -5.52 -10.88
CA VAL A 215 -3.94 -6.59 -11.80
C VAL A 215 -4.93 -6.05 -12.83
N ASP A 216 -5.83 -5.18 -12.43
CA ASP A 216 -6.83 -4.59 -13.31
C ASP A 216 -6.22 -3.64 -14.35
N GLU A 217 -5.20 -2.87 -13.97
CA GLU A 217 -4.42 -2.02 -14.86
C GLU A 217 -3.55 -2.83 -15.83
N SER A 218 -3.10 -4.03 -15.43
CA SER A 218 -2.34 -4.93 -16.30
C SER A 218 -3.18 -5.62 -17.38
N LYS A 219 -4.51 -5.61 -17.27
CA LYS A 219 -5.40 -6.28 -18.23
C LYS A 219 -5.40 -5.53 -19.56
N PRO A 220 -5.47 -6.26 -20.69
CA PRO A 220 -5.43 -5.69 -22.03
C PRO A 220 -6.77 -5.04 -22.42
N ARG A 221 -7.13 -3.91 -21.81
CA ARG A 221 -8.36 -3.17 -22.13
C ARG A 221 -8.22 -1.65 -21.93
N PRO A 222 -9.06 -0.83 -22.59
CA PRO A 222 -9.08 0.61 -22.36
C PRO A 222 -9.32 0.93 -20.89
N LYS A 223 -8.67 1.99 -20.37
CA LYS A 223 -8.84 2.40 -18.97
C LYS A 223 -10.27 2.90 -18.75
N ALA A 224 -11.05 2.25 -17.91
CA ALA A 224 -12.42 2.70 -17.64
C ALA A 224 -12.44 3.83 -16.61
N ASN A 225 -13.29 4.84 -16.84
CA ASN A 225 -13.60 5.84 -15.82
C ASN A 225 -14.65 5.27 -14.85
N ILE A 226 -14.20 4.86 -13.65
CA ILE A 226 -15.06 4.25 -12.63
C ILE A 226 -16.00 5.29 -11.99
N ALA A 227 -15.63 6.57 -12.03
CA ALA A 227 -16.41 7.67 -11.47
C ALA A 227 -17.43 8.26 -12.47
N ALA A 228 -17.65 7.60 -13.62
CA ALA A 228 -18.60 8.06 -14.63
C ALA A 228 -20.05 7.97 -14.12
N GLU A 229 -20.81 9.06 -14.26
CA GLU A 229 -22.25 9.11 -13.96
C GLU A 229 -23.11 8.59 -15.12
N TYR A 230 -22.61 8.71 -16.35
CA TYR A 230 -23.28 8.25 -17.57
C TYR A 230 -22.45 7.21 -18.31
N PRO A 231 -23.07 6.23 -19.00
CA PRO A 231 -22.35 5.22 -19.78
C PRO A 231 -21.40 5.81 -20.84
N ILE A 232 -21.71 7.00 -21.35
CA ILE A 232 -20.89 7.71 -22.34
C ILE A 232 -19.55 8.20 -21.80
N ASP A 233 -19.46 8.43 -20.49
CA ASP A 233 -18.25 8.95 -19.85
C ASP A 233 -17.31 7.84 -19.36
N VAL A 234 -17.75 6.57 -19.41
CA VAL A 234 -16.97 5.41 -18.98
C VAL A 234 -15.73 5.22 -19.86
N TYR A 235 -15.91 5.35 -21.17
CA TYR A 235 -14.85 5.24 -22.16
C TYR A 235 -14.86 6.49 -23.01
N THR A 236 -13.72 7.17 -23.14
CA THR A 236 -13.60 8.35 -24.02
C THR A 236 -13.04 7.93 -25.38
N VAL A 237 -13.39 8.69 -26.42
CA VAL A 237 -12.94 8.43 -27.80
C VAL A 237 -11.42 8.39 -27.88
N ASP A 238 -10.77 9.29 -27.15
CA ASP A 238 -9.31 9.39 -27.08
C ASP A 238 -8.66 8.17 -26.41
N ASN A 239 -9.31 7.61 -25.40
CA ASN A 239 -8.81 6.42 -24.71
C ASN A 239 -8.96 5.17 -25.58
N VAL A 240 -10.09 5.04 -26.28
CA VAL A 240 -10.38 3.87 -27.14
C VAL A 240 -9.63 3.91 -28.46
N ALA A 241 -9.69 5.00 -29.22
CA ALA A 241 -9.07 5.07 -30.55
C ALA A 241 -7.71 5.77 -30.52
N GLY A 242 -7.50 6.75 -29.65
CA GLY A 242 -6.29 7.58 -29.63
C GLY A 242 -6.42 8.81 -30.52
N LYS A 243 -5.96 9.97 -30.02
CA LYS A 243 -6.04 11.26 -30.72
C LYS A 243 -5.38 11.23 -32.10
N GLU A 244 -4.20 10.62 -32.20
CA GLU A 244 -3.45 10.51 -33.46
C GLU A 244 -4.23 9.73 -34.53
N LEU A 245 -4.80 8.58 -34.17
CA LEU A 245 -5.58 7.75 -35.11
C LEU A 245 -6.85 8.47 -35.55
N MET A 246 -7.57 9.11 -34.62
CA MET A 246 -8.81 9.81 -34.94
C MET A 246 -8.59 11.04 -35.84
N ALA A 247 -7.43 11.69 -35.74
CA ALA A 247 -7.04 12.78 -36.63
C ALA A 247 -6.75 12.28 -38.06
N LEU A 248 -6.02 11.15 -38.18
CA LEU A 248 -5.64 10.54 -39.47
C LEU A 248 -6.78 9.83 -40.20
N ILE A 249 -7.83 9.41 -39.48
CA ILE A 249 -8.98 8.74 -40.09
C ILE A 249 -9.83 9.75 -40.85
N GLU A 250 -9.86 9.60 -42.17
CA GLU A 250 -10.77 10.29 -43.08
C GLU A 250 -12.00 9.41 -43.35
N VAL A 251 -13.14 10.08 -43.54
CA VAL A 251 -14.45 9.43 -43.79
C VAL A 251 -15.23 10.12 -44.92
N SER A 252 -14.60 11.05 -45.63
CA SER A 252 -15.20 11.81 -46.74
C SER A 252 -15.56 10.89 -47.91
N ASP A 253 -14.76 9.84 -48.14
CA ASP A 253 -15.01 8.77 -49.10
C ASP A 253 -16.32 8.02 -48.79
N TRP A 254 -16.56 7.69 -47.52
CA TRP A 254 -17.77 7.00 -47.09
C TRP A 254 -19.02 7.86 -47.17
N VAL A 255 -18.86 9.15 -46.85
CA VAL A 255 -19.96 10.13 -46.96
C VAL A 255 -20.32 10.32 -48.43
N SER A 256 -19.34 10.59 -49.30
CA SER A 256 -19.58 10.83 -50.72
C SER A 256 -20.12 9.60 -51.44
N ALA A 257 -19.59 8.40 -51.18
CA ALA A 257 -20.10 7.16 -51.75
C ALA A 257 -21.52 6.82 -51.27
N SER A 258 -21.85 7.13 -50.02
CA SER A 258 -23.21 6.92 -49.51
C SER A 258 -24.20 7.97 -50.04
N GLU A 259 -23.77 9.20 -50.31
CA GLU A 259 -24.59 10.25 -50.92
C GLU A 259 -24.79 10.00 -52.43
N ALA A 260 -23.77 9.50 -53.12
CA ALA A 260 -23.83 9.09 -54.53
C ALA A 260 -24.65 7.81 -54.76
N GLY A 261 -25.05 7.11 -53.70
CA GLY A 261 -25.85 5.89 -53.79
C GLY A 261 -25.08 4.66 -54.27
N THR A 262 -23.75 4.75 -54.46
CA THR A 262 -22.91 3.64 -54.90
C THR A 262 -22.69 2.58 -53.83
N GLY A 263 -22.93 2.92 -52.55
CA GLY A 263 -22.76 1.99 -51.44
C GLY A 263 -21.28 1.70 -51.15
N VAL A 264 -20.93 1.58 -49.88
CA VAL A 264 -19.56 1.23 -49.49
C VAL A 264 -19.49 -0.28 -49.30
N GLU A 265 -18.82 -0.99 -50.20
CA GLU A 265 -18.57 -2.42 -50.05
C GLU A 265 -17.46 -2.66 -49.02
N VAL A 266 -17.83 -3.17 -47.85
CA VAL A 266 -16.91 -3.53 -46.78
C VAL A 266 -17.13 -4.98 -46.39
N ARG A 267 -16.04 -5.74 -46.19
CA ARG A 267 -16.12 -7.16 -45.77
C ARG A 267 -16.73 -7.36 -44.37
N SER A 268 -16.60 -6.36 -43.49
CA SER A 268 -17.14 -6.40 -42.13
C SER A 268 -18.65 -6.18 -42.15
N ARG A 269 -19.39 -7.16 -41.65
CA ARG A 269 -20.86 -7.12 -41.51
C ARG A 269 -21.28 -6.04 -40.53
N PHE A 270 -20.52 -5.87 -39.44
CA PHE A 270 -20.80 -4.85 -38.43
C PHE A 270 -20.76 -3.44 -39.05
N VAL A 271 -19.71 -3.15 -39.83
CA VAL A 271 -19.48 -1.87 -40.48
C VAL A 271 -20.52 -1.60 -41.57
N ALA A 272 -20.73 -2.56 -42.48
CA ALA A 272 -21.63 -2.40 -43.62
C ALA A 272 -23.07 -2.03 -43.19
N LYS A 273 -23.60 -2.66 -42.13
CA LYS A 273 -24.96 -2.39 -41.62
C LYS A 273 -25.13 -0.99 -41.02
N ARG A 274 -24.05 -0.31 -40.62
CA ARG A 274 -24.10 0.93 -39.82
C ARG A 274 -23.74 2.19 -40.62
N ILE A 275 -22.94 2.07 -41.68
CA ILE A 275 -22.50 3.22 -42.49
C ILE A 275 -23.67 4.10 -42.93
N SER A 276 -24.67 3.51 -43.61
CA SER A 276 -25.78 4.29 -44.18
C SER A 276 -26.61 5.03 -43.12
N LYS A 277 -26.76 4.46 -41.91
CA LYS A 277 -27.48 5.10 -40.79
C LYS A 277 -26.68 6.27 -40.23
N LEU A 278 -25.37 6.09 -40.03
CA LEU A 278 -24.49 7.11 -39.45
C LEU A 278 -24.26 8.29 -40.40
N VAL A 279 -24.15 8.04 -41.70
CA VAL A 279 -24.02 9.10 -42.72
C VAL A 279 -25.29 9.95 -42.76
N LYS A 280 -26.48 9.33 -42.80
CA LYS A 280 -27.77 10.04 -42.77
C LYS A 280 -27.93 10.91 -41.52
N ASN A 281 -27.47 10.42 -40.37
CA ASN A 281 -27.52 11.15 -39.10
C ASN A 281 -26.38 12.17 -38.92
N LYS A 282 -25.47 12.31 -39.90
CA LYS A 282 -24.30 13.20 -39.86
C LYS A 282 -23.40 12.98 -38.62
N GLN A 283 -23.30 11.74 -38.14
CA GLN A 283 -22.52 11.38 -36.95
C GLN A 283 -21.06 11.04 -37.32
N TYR A 284 -20.28 12.05 -37.73
CA TYR A 284 -18.92 11.86 -38.25
C TYR A 284 -17.95 11.22 -37.25
N GLN A 285 -18.05 11.51 -35.95
CA GLN A 285 -17.18 10.89 -34.94
C GLN A 285 -17.42 9.38 -34.82
N LYS A 286 -18.68 8.94 -34.84
CA LYS A 286 -19.02 7.51 -34.85
C LYS A 286 -18.61 6.84 -36.14
N LEU A 287 -18.66 7.55 -37.27
CA LEU A 287 -18.18 7.05 -38.55
C LEU A 287 -16.66 6.80 -38.53
N LYS A 288 -15.89 7.71 -37.90
CA LYS A 288 -14.45 7.52 -37.68
C LYS A 288 -14.16 6.31 -36.77
N LEU A 289 -14.93 6.14 -35.69
CA LEU A 289 -14.84 4.95 -34.83
C LEU A 289 -15.18 3.66 -35.59
N LEU A 290 -16.14 3.71 -36.51
CA LEU A 290 -16.50 2.58 -37.35
C LEU A 290 -15.36 2.19 -38.32
N ARG A 291 -14.68 3.18 -38.90
CA ARG A 291 -13.45 2.96 -39.69
C ARG A 291 -12.31 2.40 -38.83
N PHE A 292 -12.17 2.85 -37.59
CA PHE A 292 -11.23 2.27 -36.64
C PHE A 292 -11.50 0.77 -36.37
N ILE A 293 -12.75 0.37 -36.16
CA ILE A 293 -13.14 -1.04 -36.01
C ILE A 293 -12.75 -1.84 -37.26
N LEU A 294 -13.01 -1.29 -38.46
CA LEU A 294 -12.61 -1.94 -39.71
C LEU A 294 -11.10 -2.16 -39.80
N LEU A 295 -10.30 -1.19 -39.37
CA LEU A 295 -8.84 -1.32 -39.36
C LEU A 295 -8.37 -2.41 -38.38
N CYS A 296 -9.00 -2.53 -37.22
CA CYS A 296 -8.73 -3.63 -36.27
C CYS A 296 -9.07 -5.00 -36.88
N VAL A 297 -10.19 -5.11 -37.60
CA VAL A 297 -10.57 -6.35 -38.31
C VAL A 297 -9.55 -6.68 -39.40
N LYS A 298 -9.18 -5.70 -40.24
CA LYS A 298 -8.13 -5.87 -41.27
C LYS A 298 -6.81 -6.31 -40.64
N LEU A 299 -6.38 -5.68 -39.55
CA LEU A 299 -5.15 -6.05 -38.85
C LEU A 299 -5.19 -7.50 -38.33
N ASN A 300 -6.32 -7.95 -37.77
CA ASN A 300 -6.51 -9.33 -37.33
C ASN A 300 -6.43 -10.35 -38.48
N ASP A 301 -6.98 -9.99 -39.65
CA ASP A 301 -6.98 -10.84 -40.84
C ASP A 301 -5.59 -10.94 -41.49
N ILE A 302 -4.82 -9.86 -41.48
CA ILE A 302 -3.46 -9.81 -42.03
C ILE A 302 -2.46 -10.54 -41.12
N ALA A 303 -2.72 -10.56 -39.81
CA ALA A 303 -1.87 -11.20 -38.82
C ALA A 303 -1.88 -12.73 -39.01
N LYS A 304 -0.75 -13.27 -39.50
CA LYS A 304 -0.63 -14.70 -39.79
C LYS A 304 -0.32 -15.50 -38.52
N PRO A 305 -0.86 -16.72 -38.35
CA PRO A 305 -0.49 -17.58 -37.23
C PRO A 305 1.00 -17.93 -37.30
N GLY A 306 1.72 -17.71 -36.20
CA GLY A 306 3.12 -18.09 -36.03
C GLY A 306 3.29 -19.18 -34.97
N ARG A 307 4.54 -19.59 -34.70
CA ARG A 307 4.87 -20.45 -33.54
C ARG A 307 4.68 -19.62 -32.25
N GLY A 308 3.45 -19.57 -31.75
CA GLY A 308 3.07 -18.81 -30.56
C GLY A 308 2.31 -17.52 -30.91
N ALA A 309 3.05 -16.42 -31.11
CA ALA A 309 2.46 -15.12 -31.45
C ALA A 309 2.07 -15.05 -32.93
N LYS A 310 0.98 -14.31 -33.23
CA LYS A 310 0.66 -13.96 -34.62
C LYS A 310 1.72 -12.98 -35.14
N LYS A 311 2.14 -13.11 -36.40
CA LYS A 311 3.15 -12.22 -36.98
C LYS A 311 2.52 -11.26 -37.97
N ILE A 312 2.90 -9.99 -37.87
CA ILE A 312 2.52 -8.96 -38.84
C ILE A 312 3.54 -8.99 -39.99
N PRO A 313 3.11 -8.88 -41.25
CA PRO A 313 4.03 -8.75 -42.38
C PRO A 313 5.03 -7.57 -42.23
N PRO A 314 6.21 -7.64 -42.87
CA PRO A 314 7.18 -6.55 -42.89
C PRO A 314 6.63 -5.29 -43.60
N LYS A 315 7.25 -4.13 -43.34
CA LYS A 315 6.72 -2.79 -43.66
C LYS A 315 6.14 -2.61 -45.09
N GLY A 316 6.76 -3.14 -46.14
CA GLY A 316 6.18 -3.05 -47.50
C GLY A 316 4.99 -3.99 -47.75
N LYS A 317 5.07 -5.25 -47.31
CA LYS A 317 4.00 -6.23 -47.50
C LYS A 317 2.77 -5.93 -46.64
N PHE A 318 2.96 -5.24 -45.52
CA PHE A 318 1.88 -4.83 -44.62
C PHE A 318 1.00 -3.76 -45.26
N GLU A 319 1.61 -2.76 -45.90
CA GLU A 319 0.89 -1.69 -46.59
C GLU A 319 0.07 -2.25 -47.75
N THR A 320 0.65 -3.10 -48.58
CA THR A 320 -0.08 -3.81 -49.65
C THR A 320 -1.22 -4.68 -49.09
N ALA A 321 -1.04 -5.30 -47.93
CA ALA A 321 -2.06 -6.16 -47.33
C ALA A 321 -3.22 -5.39 -46.67
N MET A 322 -2.99 -4.15 -46.19
CA MET A 322 -4.04 -3.27 -45.66
C MET A 322 -4.97 -2.73 -46.76
N GLY A 323 -4.49 -2.75 -48.01
CA GLY A 323 -5.18 -2.29 -49.21
C GLY A 323 -4.98 -0.79 -49.45
N ASP A 324 -5.17 -0.38 -50.71
CA ASP A 324 -4.91 0.99 -51.16
C ASP A 324 -5.85 2.03 -50.52
N ASP A 325 -7.01 1.59 -50.00
CA ASP A 325 -7.97 2.43 -49.28
C ASP A 325 -7.49 2.86 -47.87
N VAL A 326 -6.33 2.38 -47.40
CA VAL A 326 -5.77 2.74 -46.09
C VAL A 326 -4.44 3.46 -46.29
N PRO A 327 -4.34 4.76 -45.96
CA PRO A 327 -3.07 5.48 -46.02
C PRO A 327 -1.98 4.78 -45.19
N ALA A 328 -0.77 4.68 -45.73
CA ALA A 328 0.37 4.02 -45.07
C ALA A 328 0.65 4.59 -43.66
N ALA A 329 0.48 5.90 -43.47
CA ALA A 329 0.60 6.55 -42.17
C ALA A 329 -0.41 6.02 -41.14
N LEU A 330 -1.67 5.82 -41.55
CA LEU A 330 -2.74 5.29 -40.71
C LEU A 330 -2.49 3.81 -40.37
N GLY A 331 -2.08 3.01 -41.36
CA GLY A 331 -1.69 1.62 -41.17
C GLY A 331 -0.53 1.45 -40.20
N ASN A 332 0.51 2.28 -40.33
CA ASN A 332 1.68 2.24 -39.44
C ASN A 332 1.34 2.70 -38.01
N THR A 333 0.43 3.68 -37.84
CA THR A 333 -0.02 4.10 -36.51
C THR A 333 -0.83 3.02 -35.80
N ILE A 334 -1.73 2.31 -36.51
CA ILE A 334 -2.50 1.21 -35.88
C ILE A 334 -1.61 0.02 -35.54
N ARG A 335 -0.63 -0.28 -36.39
CA ARG A 335 0.43 -1.27 -36.12
C ARG A 335 1.21 -0.88 -34.87
N ARG A 336 1.64 0.38 -34.75
CA ARG A 336 2.38 0.88 -33.57
C ARG A 336 1.55 0.78 -32.28
N LYS A 337 0.23 1.02 -32.37
CA LYS A 337 -0.67 0.97 -31.21
C LYS A 337 -0.85 -0.45 -30.66
N PHE A 338 -0.95 -1.45 -31.54
CA PHE A 338 -1.34 -2.80 -31.15
C PHE A 338 -0.26 -3.86 -31.32
N ALA A 339 0.80 -3.65 -32.10
CA ALA A 339 1.89 -4.62 -32.24
C ALA A 339 2.96 -4.46 -31.13
N SER A 340 3.70 -5.53 -30.85
CA SER A 340 4.94 -5.43 -30.09
C SER A 340 6.03 -4.71 -30.89
N GLU A 341 7.12 -4.30 -30.21
CA GLU A 341 8.31 -3.74 -30.85
C GLU A 341 8.92 -4.68 -31.91
N THR A 342 8.76 -6.00 -31.71
CA THR A 342 9.21 -7.04 -32.64
C THR A 342 8.25 -7.29 -33.81
N ASN A 343 7.19 -6.48 -33.97
CA ASN A 343 6.14 -6.66 -34.99
C ASN A 343 5.36 -7.97 -34.88
N GLU A 344 5.21 -8.46 -33.65
CA GLU A 344 4.41 -9.62 -33.32
C GLU A 344 3.15 -9.18 -32.57
N LEU A 345 2.12 -10.00 -32.66
CA LEU A 345 0.86 -9.87 -31.96
C LEU A 345 0.79 -11.05 -30.98
N PRO A 346 1.43 -10.92 -29.78
CA PRO A 346 1.22 -11.89 -28.72
C PRO A 346 -0.23 -11.82 -28.23
N ARG A 347 -0.62 -12.81 -27.42
CA ARG A 347 -2.02 -12.94 -26.96
C ARG A 347 -2.55 -11.66 -26.29
N TRP A 348 -1.76 -11.04 -25.42
CA TRP A 348 -2.12 -9.79 -24.73
C TRP A 348 -2.45 -8.67 -25.72
N ASN A 349 -1.64 -8.49 -26.76
CA ASN A 349 -1.85 -7.46 -27.78
C ASN A 349 -3.09 -7.72 -28.66
N ILE A 350 -3.37 -9.00 -28.96
CA ILE A 350 -4.59 -9.40 -29.66
C ILE A 350 -5.80 -9.08 -28.79
N ASP A 351 -5.79 -9.51 -27.54
CA ASP A 351 -6.88 -9.24 -26.59
C ASP A 351 -7.06 -7.72 -26.41
N ASN A 352 -5.97 -6.95 -26.38
CA ASN A 352 -5.99 -5.48 -26.28
C ASN A 352 -6.65 -4.83 -27.50
N MET A 353 -6.30 -5.28 -28.71
CA MET A 353 -6.95 -4.81 -29.94
C MET A 353 -8.44 -5.14 -29.96
N MET A 354 -8.81 -6.36 -29.53
CA MET A 354 -10.20 -6.82 -29.51
C MET A 354 -11.04 -6.03 -28.52
N THR A 355 -10.55 -5.77 -27.30
CA THR A 355 -11.27 -5.00 -26.29
C THR A 355 -11.42 -3.53 -26.69
N HIS A 356 -10.41 -2.93 -27.34
CA HIS A 356 -10.53 -1.57 -27.89
C HIS A 356 -11.55 -1.51 -29.04
N ALA A 357 -11.60 -2.51 -29.91
CA ALA A 357 -12.61 -2.57 -30.97
C ALA A 357 -14.03 -2.79 -30.40
N CYS A 358 -14.19 -3.64 -29.37
CA CYS A 358 -15.47 -3.83 -28.68
C CYS A 358 -15.92 -2.55 -27.97
N ALA A 359 -15.00 -1.81 -27.34
CA ALA A 359 -15.31 -0.51 -26.73
C ALA A 359 -15.75 0.52 -27.79
N ALA A 360 -15.08 0.57 -28.95
CA ALA A 360 -15.47 1.42 -30.05
C ALA A 360 -16.87 1.06 -30.59
N ALA A 361 -17.19 -0.24 -30.65
CA ALA A 361 -18.52 -0.70 -31.05
C ALA A 361 -19.62 -0.21 -30.10
N LEU A 362 -19.37 -0.24 -28.78
CA LEU A 362 -20.30 0.29 -27.78
C LEU A 362 -20.61 1.77 -28.02
N MET A 363 -19.61 2.57 -28.38
CA MET A 363 -19.81 3.99 -28.68
C MET A 363 -20.63 4.22 -29.95
N VAL A 364 -20.48 3.36 -30.96
CA VAL A 364 -21.20 3.48 -32.22
C VAL A 364 -22.69 3.17 -32.03
N ASP A 365 -23.03 2.10 -31.31
CA ASP A 365 -24.42 1.63 -31.10
C ASP A 365 -25.06 2.15 -29.80
N ASP A 366 -24.67 3.32 -29.31
CA ASP A 366 -25.31 3.96 -28.14
C ASP A 366 -25.34 3.05 -26.90
N PHE A 367 -24.25 2.33 -26.67
CA PHE A 367 -23.99 1.44 -25.52
C PHE A 367 -24.85 0.16 -25.47
N GLU A 368 -25.54 -0.19 -26.56
CA GLU A 368 -26.26 -1.45 -26.71
C GLU A 368 -25.89 -2.13 -28.05
N VAL A 369 -24.96 -3.09 -28.00
CA VAL A 369 -24.38 -3.72 -29.20
C VAL A 369 -24.84 -5.17 -29.35
N ASP A 370 -25.20 -5.56 -30.58
CA ASP A 370 -25.28 -6.98 -30.94
C ASP A 370 -23.89 -7.54 -31.22
N VAL A 371 -23.52 -8.54 -30.43
CA VAL A 371 -22.20 -9.14 -30.40
C VAL A 371 -21.96 -10.04 -31.62
N ASN A 372 -23.02 -10.52 -32.28
CA ASN A 372 -22.90 -11.53 -33.34
C ASN A 372 -22.14 -11.05 -34.59
N ASP A 373 -22.41 -9.82 -35.04
CA ASP A 373 -21.74 -9.25 -36.22
C ASP A 373 -20.23 -9.14 -36.00
N LEU A 374 -19.80 -8.64 -34.83
CA LEU A 374 -18.38 -8.50 -34.49
C LEU A 374 -17.69 -9.85 -34.31
N ARG A 375 -18.40 -10.84 -33.76
CA ARG A 375 -17.89 -12.20 -33.63
C ARG A 375 -17.51 -12.77 -34.98
N GLU A 376 -18.38 -12.61 -35.97
CA GLU A 376 -18.17 -13.10 -37.33
C GLU A 376 -17.04 -12.33 -38.03
N ASP A 377 -17.00 -11.01 -37.86
CA ASP A 377 -15.95 -10.16 -38.43
C ASP A 377 -14.56 -10.51 -37.86
N PHE A 378 -14.45 -10.75 -36.55
CA PHE A 378 -13.19 -11.16 -35.92
C PHE A 378 -12.87 -12.65 -36.03
N LYS A 379 -13.82 -13.46 -36.53
CA LYS A 379 -13.70 -14.92 -36.69
C LYS A 379 -13.34 -15.62 -35.37
N ILE A 380 -14.02 -15.25 -34.29
CA ILE A 380 -13.81 -15.81 -32.94
C ILE A 380 -15.03 -16.54 -32.41
N GLU A 381 -14.83 -17.33 -31.36
CA GLU A 381 -15.90 -18.09 -30.72
C GLU A 381 -16.82 -17.20 -29.87
N ASN A 382 -18.08 -17.60 -29.74
CA ASN A 382 -19.08 -16.97 -28.87
C ASN A 382 -18.58 -16.74 -27.43
N LYS A 383 -17.81 -17.68 -26.87
CA LYS A 383 -17.26 -17.57 -25.52
C LYS A 383 -16.26 -16.42 -25.41
N GLN A 384 -15.39 -16.25 -26.42
CA GLN A 384 -14.33 -15.25 -26.40
C GLN A 384 -14.89 -13.83 -26.56
N ILE A 385 -15.79 -13.62 -27.52
CA ILE A 385 -16.39 -12.29 -27.71
C ILE A 385 -17.20 -11.86 -26.48
N LYS A 386 -17.94 -12.78 -25.85
CA LYS A 386 -18.65 -12.53 -24.58
C LYS A 386 -17.68 -12.16 -23.47
N GLN A 387 -16.53 -12.83 -23.40
CA GLN A 387 -15.49 -12.52 -22.42
C GLN A 387 -14.98 -11.07 -22.59
N TYR A 388 -14.69 -10.62 -23.81
CA TYR A 388 -14.23 -9.24 -24.03
C TYR A 388 -15.26 -8.18 -23.61
N PHE A 389 -16.54 -8.38 -23.92
CA PHE A 389 -17.60 -7.47 -23.48
C PHE A 389 -17.80 -7.50 -21.96
N SER A 390 -17.67 -8.67 -21.33
CA SER A 390 -17.70 -8.81 -19.87
C SER A 390 -16.53 -8.07 -19.21
N GLU A 391 -15.32 -8.14 -19.79
CA GLU A 391 -14.14 -7.41 -19.32
C GLU A 391 -14.27 -5.89 -19.42
N LEU A 392 -15.05 -5.40 -20.38
CA LEU A 392 -15.45 -3.99 -20.49
C LEU A 392 -16.55 -3.58 -19.49
N GLY A 393 -17.04 -4.50 -18.68
CA GLY A 393 -18.12 -4.24 -17.71
C GLY A 393 -19.53 -4.23 -18.31
N CYS A 394 -19.71 -4.77 -19.52
CA CYS A 394 -21.03 -4.89 -20.13
C CYS A 394 -21.83 -6.05 -19.52
N ARG A 395 -23.14 -5.86 -19.39
CA ARG A 395 -24.08 -6.93 -19.08
C ARG A 395 -24.52 -7.61 -20.37
N LEU A 396 -24.37 -8.93 -20.41
CA LEU A 396 -24.71 -9.75 -21.56
C LEU A 396 -26.09 -10.36 -21.35
N ASN A 397 -27.05 -9.97 -22.18
CA ASN A 397 -28.42 -10.45 -22.11
C ASN A 397 -28.82 -11.12 -23.43
N VAL A 398 -29.77 -12.06 -23.34
CA VAL A 398 -30.46 -12.60 -24.52
C VAL A 398 -31.29 -11.47 -25.16
N PRO A 399 -31.40 -11.38 -26.50
CA PRO A 399 -32.19 -10.35 -27.16
C PRO A 399 -33.64 -10.31 -26.65
N THR A 400 -34.08 -9.13 -26.21
CA THR A 400 -35.48 -8.89 -25.81
C THR A 400 -36.40 -8.84 -27.04
N GLU A 401 -37.72 -8.83 -26.84
CA GLU A 401 -38.68 -8.73 -27.96
C GLU A 401 -38.49 -7.44 -28.77
N ALA A 402 -38.19 -6.32 -28.11
CA ALA A 402 -37.85 -5.07 -28.78
C ALA A 402 -36.57 -5.18 -29.61
N ASP A 403 -35.56 -5.89 -29.12
CA ASP A 403 -34.29 -6.10 -29.83
C ASP A 403 -34.47 -7.05 -31.03
N ARG A 404 -35.32 -8.08 -30.90
CA ARG A 404 -35.68 -8.98 -32.01
C ARG A 404 -36.35 -8.25 -33.15
N ASN A 405 -37.27 -7.33 -32.83
CA ASN A 405 -37.94 -6.49 -33.83
C ASN A 405 -36.96 -5.54 -34.53
N LYS A 406 -36.01 -4.94 -33.78
CA LYS A 406 -34.97 -4.06 -34.33
C LYS A 406 -34.00 -4.80 -35.25
N LEU A 407 -33.56 -5.98 -34.83
CA LEU A 407 -32.59 -6.80 -35.57
C LEU A 407 -33.24 -7.65 -36.67
N LYS A 408 -34.58 -7.72 -36.72
CA LYS A 408 -35.37 -8.54 -37.64
C LYS A 408 -34.96 -10.02 -37.61
N ILE A 409 -34.69 -10.53 -36.40
CA ILE A 409 -34.27 -11.92 -36.17
C ILE A 409 -35.43 -12.77 -35.66
N THR A 410 -35.45 -14.05 -36.02
CA THR A 410 -36.47 -15.00 -35.56
C THR A 410 -36.26 -15.41 -34.10
N LYS A 411 -37.29 -15.97 -33.46
CA LYS A 411 -37.21 -16.50 -32.09
C LYS A 411 -36.14 -17.60 -31.95
N ALA A 412 -35.94 -18.41 -32.99
CA ALA A 412 -34.94 -19.47 -33.02
C ALA A 412 -33.50 -18.91 -33.10
N GLU A 413 -33.28 -17.88 -33.93
CA GLU A 413 -31.98 -17.20 -34.06
C GLU A 413 -31.64 -16.39 -32.81
N SER A 414 -32.62 -15.94 -32.03
CA SER A 414 -32.35 -15.15 -30.81
C SER A 414 -31.47 -15.87 -29.77
N ASN A 415 -31.39 -17.19 -29.81
CA ASN A 415 -30.55 -17.98 -28.91
C ASN A 415 -29.05 -17.90 -29.25
N SER A 416 -28.70 -17.63 -30.51
CA SER A 416 -27.31 -17.48 -30.95
C SER A 416 -26.80 -16.06 -30.79
N HIS A 417 -27.70 -15.07 -30.76
CA HIS A 417 -27.39 -13.67 -30.54
C HIS A 417 -27.26 -13.32 -29.06
N THR A 418 -26.49 -12.28 -28.75
CA THR A 418 -26.33 -11.77 -27.39
C THR A 418 -26.15 -10.28 -27.47
N ILE A 419 -26.91 -9.53 -26.67
CA ILE A 419 -26.82 -8.09 -26.61
C ILE A 419 -25.93 -7.70 -25.43
N ALA A 420 -24.86 -6.96 -25.70
CA ALA A 420 -24.00 -6.35 -24.71
C ALA A 420 -24.52 -4.95 -24.39
N LYS A 421 -24.91 -4.71 -23.13
CA LYS A 421 -25.37 -3.39 -22.66
C LYS A 421 -24.41 -2.86 -21.60
N LEU A 422 -23.84 -1.67 -21.82
CA LEU A 422 -23.06 -0.99 -20.80
C LEU A 422 -24.01 -0.25 -19.85
N ARG A 423 -24.08 -0.67 -18.59
CA ARG A 423 -24.96 -0.10 -17.56
C ARG A 423 -24.17 0.15 -16.30
N LEU A 424 -24.36 1.33 -15.70
CA LEU A 424 -23.78 1.68 -14.41
C LEU A 424 -24.61 1.06 -13.26
N PRO A 425 -23.99 0.66 -12.14
CA PRO A 425 -22.54 0.63 -11.89
C PRO A 425 -21.83 -0.47 -12.70
N LEU A 426 -20.59 -0.19 -13.11
CA LEU A 426 -19.74 -1.13 -13.85
C LEU A 426 -19.46 -2.37 -12.99
N LYS A 427 -19.54 -3.54 -13.61
CA LYS A 427 -19.21 -4.81 -12.96
C LYS A 427 -18.13 -5.51 -13.77
N PHE A 428 -16.90 -5.44 -13.29
CA PHE A 428 -15.80 -6.20 -13.86
C PHE A 428 -15.83 -7.65 -13.35
N PRO A 429 -15.40 -8.63 -14.17
CA PRO A 429 -15.29 -10.01 -13.72
C PRO A 429 -14.28 -10.11 -12.58
N THR A 430 -14.75 -10.56 -11.42
CA THR A 430 -13.90 -10.85 -10.27
C THR A 430 -13.08 -12.10 -10.55
N LEU A 431 -11.78 -12.07 -10.25
CA LEU A 431 -10.95 -13.28 -10.28
C LEU A 431 -11.56 -14.28 -9.31
N ARG A 432 -12.01 -15.44 -9.83
CA ARG A 432 -12.46 -16.55 -8.99
C ARG A 432 -11.28 -16.98 -8.12
N ARG A 433 -11.31 -16.61 -6.83
CA ARG A 433 -10.54 -17.33 -5.81
C ARG A 433 -11.03 -18.78 -5.88
N GLY A 434 -10.09 -19.73 -6.02
CA GLY A 434 -10.42 -21.16 -6.08
C GLY A 434 -11.35 -21.54 -4.92
N PRO A 435 -12.14 -22.62 -5.06
CA PRO A 435 -13.07 -23.02 -4.02
C PRO A 435 -12.33 -23.10 -2.68
N PRO A 436 -12.90 -22.57 -1.58
CA PRO A 436 -12.30 -22.75 -0.26
C PRO A 436 -12.16 -24.25 -0.08
N LYS A 437 -10.92 -24.73 0.09
CA LYS A 437 -10.69 -26.13 0.43
C LYS A 437 -11.51 -26.39 1.69
N GLY A 438 -12.50 -27.27 1.56
CA GLY A 438 -13.40 -27.63 2.64
C GLY A 438 -12.61 -28.04 3.87
N ARG A 439 -13.09 -27.56 5.01
CA ARG A 439 -12.60 -27.85 6.35
C ARG A 439 -12.53 -29.35 6.63
#